data_AF-A0A969SIT6-F1
#
_entry.id   AF-A0A969SIT6-F1
#
_cell.length_a   1.000
_cell.length_b   1.000
_cell.length_c   1.000
_cell.angle_alpha   90.00
_cell.angle_beta   90.00
_cell.angle_gamma   90.00
#
_symmetry.space_group_name_H-M   'P 1'
#
loop_
_entity.id
_entity.type
_entity.pdbx_description
1 polymer ?
#
loop_
_entity_poly.entity_id
_entity_poly.type
_entity_poly.pdbx_seq_one_letter_code
_entity_poly.pdbx_strand_id
1 'polypeptide(L)' 'NDSSAVKQIDRRVKISSAQWSAQNVPKVLAQRCAYLNGCFSA' A
#
# COMPACT_ATOMS: atom_id res chain seq x y z
N ASN A 1 -19.86 17.47 0.26
CA ASN A 1 -18.40 17.71 0.34
C ASN A 1 -17.83 16.71 1.34
N ASP A 2 -17.56 15.45 0.95
CA ASP A 2 -17.11 14.46 1.97
C ASP A 2 -16.36 13.22 1.43
N SER A 3 -15.68 13.36 0.30
CA SER A 3 -14.95 12.26 -0.35
C SER A 3 -13.45 12.34 -0.07
N SER A 4 -13.03 12.47 1.20
CA SER A 4 -11.59 12.52 1.49
C SER A 4 -10.91 11.27 0.92
N ALA A 5 -9.76 11.44 0.28
CA ALA A 5 -9.02 10.33 -0.31
C ALA A 5 -8.74 9.23 0.74
N VAL A 6 -8.60 9.62 2.01
CA VAL A 6 -8.47 8.72 3.17
C VAL A 6 -9.69 7.81 3.31
N LYS A 7 -10.92 8.32 3.24
CA LYS A 7 -12.16 7.52 3.30
C LYS A 7 -12.28 6.52 2.13
N GLN A 8 -11.75 6.88 0.96
CA GLN A 8 -11.78 6.00 -0.21
C GLN A 8 -10.73 4.88 -0.12
N ILE A 9 -9.54 5.22 0.39
CA ILE A 9 -8.45 4.26 0.64
C ILE A 9 -8.87 3.27 1.72
N ASP A 10 -9.46 3.74 2.82
CA ASP A 10 -9.97 2.88 3.91
C ASP A 10 -10.97 1.83 3.40
N ARG A 11 -11.92 2.21 2.54
CA ARG A 11 -12.86 1.27 1.92
C ARG A 11 -12.18 0.23 1.01
N ARG A 12 -11.15 0.63 0.24
CA ARG A 12 -10.40 -0.29 -0.64
C ARG A 12 -9.45 -1.20 0.14
N VAL A 13 -9.00 -0.76 1.30
CA VAL A 13 -8.18 -1.53 2.25
C VAL A 13 -9.01 -2.60 2.97
N LYS A 14 -10.32 -2.37 3.14
CA LYS A 14 -11.28 -3.30 3.74
C LYS A 14 -11.65 -4.49 2.83
N ILE A 15 -10.72 -4.96 1.99
CA ILE A 15 -10.83 -6.27 1.33
C ILE A 15 -10.43 -7.30 2.38
N SER A 16 -11.44 -7.99 2.91
CA SER A 16 -11.41 -8.82 4.13
C SER A 16 -10.35 -9.93 4.21
N SER A 17 -9.53 -10.14 3.17
CA SER A 17 -8.51 -11.20 3.10
C SER A 17 -7.08 -10.68 3.08
N ALA A 18 -6.85 -9.37 2.95
CA ALA A 18 -5.52 -8.76 3.00
C ALA A 18 -5.40 -7.93 4.29
N GLN A 19 -5.20 -8.62 5.43
CA GLN A 19 -4.93 -7.92 6.68
C GLN A 19 -3.56 -7.21 6.59
N TRP A 20 -3.53 -5.95 7.00
CA TRP A 20 -2.28 -5.20 7.14
C TRP A 20 -1.45 -5.80 8.27
N SER A 21 -0.45 -6.61 7.91
CA SER A 21 0.62 -6.98 8.83
C SER A 21 1.63 -5.83 8.88
N ALA A 22 1.75 -5.18 10.03
CA ALA A 22 2.71 -4.10 10.25
C ALA A 22 4.15 -4.52 9.90
N GLN A 23 4.47 -5.81 10.08
CA GLN A 23 5.75 -6.41 9.73
C GLN A 23 6.01 -6.43 8.21
N ASN A 24 4.95 -6.44 7.40
CA ASN A 24 5.04 -6.45 5.94
C ASN A 24 5.04 -5.04 5.33
N VAL A 25 4.64 -4.01 6.09
CA VAL A 25 4.58 -2.62 5.60
C VAL A 25 5.94 -2.14 5.05
N PRO A 26 7.07 -2.31 5.75
CA PRO A 26 8.36 -1.87 5.23
C PRO A 26 8.77 -2.59 3.94
N LYS A 27 8.47 -3.90 3.83
CA LYS A 27 8.80 -4.71 2.65
C LYS A 27 8.00 -4.29 1.43
N VAL A 28 6.68 -4.12 1.59
CA VAL A 28 5.78 -3.69 0.52
C VAL A 28 6.12 -2.25 0.10
N LEU A 29 6.48 -1.38 1.05
CA LEU A 29 6.91 -0.02 0.76
C LEU A 29 8.23 -0.01 -0.02
N ALA A 30 9.23 -0.79 0.41
CA ALA A 30 10.51 -0.91 -0.27
C ALA A 30 10.35 -1.43 -1.70
N GLN A 31 9.55 -2.47 -1.92
CA GLN A 31 9.26 -2.98 -3.27
C GLN A 31 8.59 -1.94 -4.15
N ARG A 32 7.63 -1.18 -3.61
CA ARG A 32 6.97 -0.09 -4.35
C ARG A 32 7.93 1.05 -4.69
N CYS A 33 8.79 1.43 -3.75
CA CYS A 33 9.82 2.43 -3.99
C CYS A 33 10.81 1.97 -5.06
N ALA A 34 11.27 0.71 -5.00
CA ALA A 34 12.13 0.13 -6.03
C ALA A 34 11.46 0.14 -7.41
N TYR A 35 10.18 -0.22 -7.50
CA TYR A 35 9.40 -0.17 -8.75
C TYR A 35 9.35 1.23 -9.35
N LEU A 36 8.96 2.22 -8.54
CA LEU A 36 8.79 3.59 -9.01
C LEU A 36 10.12 4.26 -9.34
N ASN A 37 11.19 3.91 -8.64
CA ASN A 37 12.53 4.43 -8.90
C ASN A 37 13.26 3.67 -10.01
N GLY A 38 12.64 2.64 -10.62
CA GLY A 38 13.31 1.78 -11.60
C GLY A 38 14.49 0.99 -11.02
N CYS A 39 14.58 0.90 -9.69
CA CYS A 39 15.66 0.24 -8.96
C CYS A 39 15.37 -1.24 -8.69
N PHE A 40 14.75 -1.94 -9.64
CA PHE A 40 14.79 -3.40 -9.58
C PHE A 40 16.20 -3.83 -9.99
N SER A 41 16.98 -4.30 -9.01
CA SER A 41 18.14 -5.13 -9.35
C SER A 41 17.64 -6.29 -10.19
N ALA A 42 18.24 -6.47 -11.36
CA ALA A 42 18.22 -7.74 -12.08
C ALA A 42 18.73 -8.86 -11.18
#